data_AF-A0A9E3I7U8-F1
#
_entry.id   AF-A0A9E3I7U8-F1
#
_cell.length_a   1.000
_cell.length_b   1.000
_cell.length_c   1.000
_cell.angle_alpha   90.00
_cell.angle_beta   90.00
_cell.angle_gamma   90.00
#
_symmetry.space_group_name_H-M   'P 1'
#
loop_
_entity.id
_entity.type
_entity.pdbx_description
1 polymer ?
#
loop_
_entity_poly.entity_id
_entity_poly.type
_entity_poly.pdbx_seq_one_letter_code
_entity_poly.pdbx_strand_id
1 'polypeptide(L)'
;MINKSEIIEQTNLAFDFIQKIYLEVSYLIKEIEGILHEEDEKFIIGRPAGYGISARSSTGLESTNVNLWLLRKFAVFFVPEDNTKLERGQTITQIEENLKVLYLRILLSDKSITEPAVYTGVLYNIEKKPQAKWIKKYENVMGNIIEYNDSKIFQNIEKINYEDAYVTFQGKLIKTNLFEINNSETILERIIKPSLELYRKY
;
A
#
# COMPACT_ATOMS: atom_id res chain seq x y z
N MET A 1 -12.08 42.95 -1.76
CA MET A 1 -12.20 42.09 -2.95
C MET A 1 -11.00 41.17 -2.95
N ILE A 2 -11.20 39.86 -2.92
CA ILE A 2 -10.07 38.92 -3.00
C ILE A 2 -9.43 39.09 -4.37
N ASN A 3 -8.10 39.20 -4.41
CA ASN A 3 -7.36 39.37 -5.66
C ASN A 3 -7.52 38.09 -6.50
N LYS A 4 -8.25 38.19 -7.62
CA LYS A 4 -8.52 37.05 -8.51
C LYS A 4 -7.22 36.40 -9.01
N SER A 5 -6.18 37.19 -9.26
CA SER A 5 -4.88 36.68 -9.73
C SER A 5 -4.21 35.82 -8.67
N GLU A 6 -4.26 36.26 -7.41
CA GLU A 6 -3.68 35.56 -6.27
C GLU A 6 -4.39 34.22 -6.01
N ILE A 7 -5.73 34.17 -6.10
CA ILE A 7 -6.47 32.90 -5.97
C ILE A 7 -6.04 31.89 -7.04
N ILE A 8 -5.90 32.34 -8.29
CA ILE A 8 -5.51 31.47 -9.41
C ILE A 8 -4.10 30.90 -9.16
N GLU A 9 -3.16 31.76 -8.75
CA GLU A 9 -1.80 31.35 -8.41
C GLU A 9 -1.76 30.32 -7.27
N GLN A 10 -2.46 30.59 -6.16
CA GLN A 10 -2.52 29.66 -5.03
C GLN A 10 -3.15 28.32 -5.40
N THR A 11 -4.16 28.33 -6.28
CA THR A 11 -4.81 27.12 -6.77
C THR A 11 -3.81 26.28 -7.59
N ASN A 12 -3.08 26.91 -8.52
CA ASN A 12 -2.08 26.21 -9.33
C ASN A 12 -0.95 25.64 -8.45
N LEU A 13 -0.42 26.44 -7.52
CA LEU A 13 0.62 25.99 -6.60
C LEU A 13 0.19 24.78 -5.77
N ALA A 14 -1.06 24.74 -5.32
CA ALA A 14 -1.59 23.60 -4.56
C ALA A 14 -1.63 22.32 -5.40
N PHE A 15 -2.11 22.39 -6.65
CA PHE A 15 -2.15 21.23 -7.54
C PHE A 15 -0.76 20.77 -7.97
N ASP A 16 0.14 21.70 -8.30
CA ASP A 16 1.54 21.39 -8.62
C ASP A 16 2.24 20.70 -7.45
N PHE A 17 1.99 21.16 -6.23
CA PHE A 17 2.56 20.55 -5.03
C PHE A 17 2.03 19.13 -4.78
N ILE A 18 0.71 18.92 -4.94
CA ILE A 18 0.11 17.58 -4.83
C ILE A 18 0.71 16.64 -5.88
N GLN A 19 0.85 17.10 -7.13
CA GLN A 19 1.45 16.31 -8.20
C GLN A 19 2.90 15.93 -7.88
N LYS A 20 3.71 16.87 -7.38
CA LYS A 20 5.08 16.60 -6.95
C LYS A 20 5.12 15.54 -5.85
N ILE A 21 4.26 15.64 -4.83
CA ILE A 21 4.20 14.62 -3.77
C ILE A 21 3.88 13.24 -4.35
N TYR A 22 2.90 13.14 -5.25
CA TYR A 22 2.56 11.84 -5.85
C TYR A 22 3.69 11.28 -6.71
N LEU A 23 4.45 12.14 -7.39
CA LEU A 23 5.61 11.74 -8.17
C LEU A 23 6.71 11.16 -7.26
N GLU A 24 7.03 11.85 -6.16
CA GLU A 24 8.01 11.37 -5.17
C GLU A 24 7.58 10.04 -4.54
N VAL A 25 6.31 9.90 -4.18
CA VAL A 25 5.76 8.62 -3.68
C VAL A 25 5.91 7.51 -4.72
N SER A 26 5.67 7.82 -6.00
CA SER A 26 5.84 6.85 -7.08
C SER A 26 7.31 6.46 -7.25
N TYR A 27 8.25 7.39 -7.14
CA TYR A 27 9.68 7.09 -7.21
C TYR A 27 10.14 6.25 -6.04
N LEU A 28 9.69 6.56 -4.81
CA LEU A 28 9.98 5.75 -3.63
C LEU A 28 9.49 4.29 -3.82
N ILE A 29 8.26 4.09 -4.28
CA ILE A 29 7.73 2.74 -4.55
C ILE A 29 8.57 2.03 -5.61
N LYS A 30 8.99 2.74 -6.65
CA LYS A 30 9.81 2.19 -7.74
C LYS A 30 11.21 1.79 -7.30
N GLU A 31 11.81 2.59 -6.44
CA GLU A 31 13.13 2.29 -5.88
C GLU A 31 13.06 1.07 -4.96
N ILE A 32 12.01 0.97 -4.13
CA ILE A 32 11.72 -0.22 -3.32
C ILE A 32 11.49 -1.45 -4.22
N GLU A 33 10.71 -1.33 -5.31
CA GLU A 33 10.51 -2.41 -6.28
C GLU A 33 11.85 -2.89 -6.87
N GLY A 34 12.72 -1.96 -7.26
CA GLY A 34 14.03 -2.28 -7.82
C GLY A 34 14.92 -3.05 -6.85
N ILE A 35 15.05 -2.55 -5.61
CA ILE A 35 15.87 -3.21 -4.58
C ILE A 35 15.33 -4.60 -4.25
N LEU A 36 14.02 -4.74 -4.06
CA LEU A 36 13.40 -6.03 -3.74
C LEU A 36 13.50 -7.06 -4.89
N HIS A 37 13.64 -6.61 -6.14
CA HIS A 37 13.83 -7.48 -7.28
C HIS A 37 15.25 -8.08 -7.34
N GLU A 38 16.23 -7.42 -6.73
CA GLU A 38 17.62 -7.88 -6.64
C GLU A 38 17.86 -8.89 -5.51
N GLU A 39 16.89 -9.07 -4.60
CA GLU A 39 16.93 -10.07 -3.54
C GLU A 39 16.73 -11.50 -4.07
N ASP A 40 17.15 -12.51 -3.28
CA ASP A 40 17.10 -13.93 -3.66
C ASP A 40 15.70 -14.38 -4.09
N GLU A 41 14.65 -13.89 -3.44
CA GLU A 41 13.26 -14.22 -3.74
C GLU A 41 12.70 -13.51 -5.00
N LYS A 42 13.45 -12.55 -5.57
CA LYS A 42 13.07 -11.76 -6.75
C LYS A 42 11.64 -11.24 -6.68
N PHE A 43 11.37 -10.41 -5.69
CA PHE A 43 10.02 -9.91 -5.50
C PHE A 43 9.56 -9.07 -6.69
N ILE A 44 8.27 -9.18 -7.01
CA ILE A 44 7.60 -8.31 -7.97
C ILE A 44 6.41 -7.63 -7.32
N ILE A 45 6.12 -6.40 -7.77
CA ILE A 45 4.96 -5.66 -7.28
C ILE A 45 3.66 -6.23 -7.85
N GLY A 46 2.67 -6.39 -6.97
CA GLY A 46 1.33 -6.79 -7.34
C GLY A 46 0.57 -5.73 -8.13
N ARG A 47 -0.10 -6.16 -9.19
CA ARG A 47 -0.82 -5.35 -10.18
C ARG A 47 -2.29 -5.76 -10.24
N PRO A 48 -3.17 -5.22 -9.37
CA PRO A 48 -4.57 -5.63 -9.28
C PRO A 48 -5.34 -5.43 -10.59
N ALA A 49 -5.12 -4.30 -11.27
CA ALA A 49 -5.78 -3.92 -12.51
C ALA A 49 -4.84 -3.06 -13.38
N GLY A 50 -3.63 -3.58 -13.64
CA GLY A 50 -2.54 -2.83 -14.28
C GLY A 50 -1.47 -2.39 -13.28
N TYR A 51 -0.47 -1.65 -13.75
CA TYR A 51 0.59 -1.12 -12.90
C TYR A 51 0.06 0.06 -12.07
N GLY A 52 -0.39 -0.21 -10.85
CA GLY A 52 -1.07 0.77 -10.04
C GLY A 52 -1.05 0.45 -8.56
N ILE A 53 -1.32 1.48 -7.77
CA ILE A 53 -1.48 1.40 -6.32
C ILE A 53 -2.88 0.92 -5.95
N SER A 54 -3.03 0.41 -4.74
CA SER A 54 -4.31 0.32 -4.06
C SER A 54 -4.52 1.57 -3.21
N ALA A 55 -5.66 2.21 -3.39
CA ALA A 55 -6.06 3.38 -2.62
C ALA A 55 -7.58 3.53 -2.63
N ARG A 56 -8.14 4.01 -1.51
CA ARG A 56 -9.55 4.39 -1.43
C ARG A 56 -9.76 5.84 -1.88
N SER A 57 -10.47 6.01 -2.99
CA SER A 57 -10.94 7.31 -3.49
C SER A 57 -12.47 7.32 -3.67
N SER A 58 -13.06 8.52 -3.78
CA SER A 58 -14.48 8.68 -4.12
C SER A 58 -14.69 9.82 -5.10
N THR A 59 -15.75 9.73 -5.90
CA THR A 59 -16.28 10.83 -6.74
C THR A 59 -17.69 11.25 -6.32
N GLY A 60 -18.18 10.72 -5.19
CA GLY A 60 -19.49 11.07 -4.63
C GLY A 60 -19.54 12.53 -4.19
N LEU A 61 -20.72 13.15 -4.36
CA LEU A 61 -20.97 14.55 -4.02
C LEU A 61 -21.40 14.73 -2.55
N GLU A 62 -21.60 13.63 -1.82
CA GLU A 62 -21.86 13.69 -0.38
C GLU A 62 -20.66 14.34 0.31
N SER A 63 -20.92 15.30 1.20
CA SER A 63 -19.86 16.04 1.90
C SER A 63 -18.88 15.12 2.64
N THR A 64 -19.34 13.96 3.11
CA THR A 64 -18.54 12.92 3.75
C THR A 64 -17.61 12.16 2.81
N ASN A 65 -17.79 12.28 1.50
CA ASN A 65 -16.98 11.64 0.46
C ASN A 65 -15.96 12.60 -0.17
N VAL A 66 -16.14 13.92 -0.04
CA VAL A 66 -15.24 14.94 -0.57
C VAL A 66 -13.82 14.81 -0.02
N ASN A 67 -13.68 14.37 1.24
CA ASN A 67 -12.37 14.11 1.85
C ASN A 67 -11.60 12.95 1.19
N LEU A 68 -12.27 12.09 0.41
CA LEU A 68 -11.71 10.97 -0.36
C LEU A 68 -11.39 11.34 -1.82
N TRP A 69 -11.61 12.59 -2.24
CA TRP A 69 -11.29 13.02 -3.62
C TRP A 69 -9.79 13.11 -3.87
N LEU A 70 -9.01 13.44 -2.82
CA LEU A 70 -7.55 13.41 -2.87
C LEU A 70 -7.04 12.08 -2.34
N LEU A 71 -6.09 11.50 -3.06
CA LEU A 71 -5.38 10.29 -2.62
C LEU A 71 -4.44 10.65 -1.46
N ARG A 72 -4.74 10.10 -0.30
CA ARG A 72 -3.97 10.34 0.93
C ARG A 72 -3.20 9.12 1.41
N LYS A 73 -3.56 7.94 0.88
CA LYS A 73 -3.03 6.63 1.25
C LYS A 73 -2.69 5.88 -0.03
N PHE A 74 -1.52 5.28 -0.03
CA PHE A 74 -0.99 4.50 -1.13
C PHE A 74 -0.59 3.16 -0.56
N ALA A 75 -1.11 2.07 -1.10
CA ALA A 75 -0.73 0.74 -0.69
C ALA A 75 -0.30 -0.08 -1.90
N VAL A 76 0.79 -0.82 -1.75
CA VAL A 76 1.26 -1.82 -2.71
C VAL A 76 1.71 -3.05 -1.94
N PHE A 77 1.85 -4.16 -2.65
CA PHE A 77 2.38 -5.38 -2.07
C PHE A 77 3.37 -6.01 -3.04
N PHE A 78 4.29 -6.80 -2.49
CA PHE A 78 5.29 -7.51 -3.25
C PHE A 78 5.23 -8.99 -2.90
N VAL A 79 5.41 -9.82 -3.91
CA VAL A 79 5.42 -11.29 -3.81
C VAL A 79 6.59 -11.85 -4.60
N PRO A 80 7.16 -13.00 -4.19
CA PRO A 80 8.15 -13.70 -4.99
C PRO A 80 7.60 -13.97 -6.39
N GLU A 81 8.45 -13.83 -7.40
CA GLU A 81 8.07 -14.04 -8.80
C GLU A 81 7.43 -15.42 -9.03
N ASP A 82 7.95 -16.45 -8.35
CA ASP A 82 7.46 -17.83 -8.45
C ASP A 82 6.00 -18.01 -7.97
N ASN A 83 5.53 -17.13 -7.08
CA ASN A 83 4.19 -17.23 -6.47
C ASN A 83 3.12 -16.46 -7.24
N THR A 84 3.46 -15.86 -8.39
CA THR A 84 2.53 -15.01 -9.13
C THR A 84 2.70 -15.14 -10.64
N LYS A 85 1.63 -14.86 -11.37
CA LYS A 85 1.62 -14.92 -12.83
C LYS A 85 1.19 -13.58 -13.39
N LEU A 86 1.91 -13.10 -14.41
CA LEU A 86 1.51 -11.92 -15.16
C LEU A 86 0.59 -12.33 -16.31
N GLU A 87 -0.66 -11.90 -16.26
CA GLU A 87 -1.65 -12.14 -17.32
C GLU A 87 -2.32 -10.83 -17.71
N ARG A 88 -2.24 -10.46 -18.99
CA ARG A 88 -2.88 -9.25 -19.57
C ARG A 88 -2.59 -7.96 -18.77
N GLY A 89 -1.36 -7.81 -18.28
CA GLY A 89 -0.90 -6.64 -17.52
C GLY A 89 -1.32 -6.63 -16.04
N GLN A 90 -2.01 -7.67 -15.56
CA GLN A 90 -2.33 -7.87 -14.15
C GLN A 90 -1.47 -8.98 -13.56
N THR A 91 -1.22 -8.93 -12.27
CA THR A 91 -0.71 -10.09 -11.54
C THR A 91 -1.89 -10.91 -11.03
N ILE A 92 -1.65 -12.21 -10.97
CA ILE A 92 -2.55 -13.21 -10.41
C ILE A 92 -1.75 -13.97 -9.36
N THR A 93 -1.86 -13.50 -8.12
CA THR A 93 -1.25 -14.16 -6.96
C THR A 93 -2.26 -15.14 -6.37
N GLN A 94 -1.94 -16.42 -6.40
CA GLN A 94 -2.83 -17.46 -5.89
C GLN A 94 -2.83 -17.46 -4.36
N ILE A 95 -4.03 -17.61 -3.77
CA ILE A 95 -4.19 -17.74 -2.32
C ILE A 95 -4.14 -19.23 -1.99
N GLU A 96 -2.92 -19.73 -1.80
CA GLU A 96 -2.62 -21.09 -1.38
C GLU A 96 -2.24 -21.13 0.11
N GLU A 97 -2.03 -22.32 0.66
CA GLU A 97 -1.61 -22.49 2.05
C GLU A 97 -0.30 -21.75 2.31
N ASN A 98 -0.27 -20.96 3.39
CA ASN A 98 0.87 -20.13 3.80
C ASN A 98 1.25 -19.00 2.83
N LEU A 99 0.29 -18.46 2.05
CA LEU A 99 0.56 -17.24 1.30
C LEU A 99 1.05 -16.13 2.25
N LYS A 100 2.21 -15.57 1.88
CA LYS A 100 2.80 -14.39 2.50
C LYS A 100 3.17 -13.36 1.46
N VAL A 101 3.04 -12.09 1.83
CA VAL A 101 3.36 -10.95 0.97
C VAL A 101 4.08 -9.88 1.79
N LEU A 102 5.01 -9.18 1.15
CA LEU A 102 5.49 -7.91 1.67
C LEU A 102 4.44 -6.85 1.40
N TYR A 103 4.08 -6.09 2.42
CA TYR A 103 3.09 -5.03 2.32
C TYR A 103 3.75 -3.69 2.58
N LEU A 104 3.52 -2.73 1.68
CA LEU A 104 4.00 -1.36 1.79
C LEU A 104 2.81 -0.42 1.73
N ARG A 105 2.73 0.47 2.70
CA ARG A 105 1.64 1.44 2.83
C ARG A 105 2.19 2.80 3.22
N ILE A 106 1.91 3.81 2.42
CA ILE A 106 2.36 5.20 2.61
C ILE A 106 1.13 6.05 2.94
N LEU A 107 1.14 6.70 4.11
CA LEU A 107 0.11 7.64 4.54
C LEU A 107 0.68 9.05 4.46
N LEU A 108 0.10 9.88 3.61
CA LEU A 108 0.45 11.30 3.51
C LEU A 108 -0.33 12.16 4.49
N SER A 109 -1.61 11.84 4.70
CA SER A 109 -2.49 12.61 5.57
C SER A 109 -3.68 11.77 6.02
N ASP A 110 -3.80 11.51 7.31
CA ASP A 110 -4.95 10.82 7.89
C ASP A 110 -5.17 11.30 9.33
N LYS A 111 -6.40 11.15 9.85
CA LYS A 111 -6.71 11.49 11.25
C LYS A 111 -5.90 10.67 12.26
N SER A 112 -5.42 9.50 11.84
CA SER A 112 -4.63 8.57 12.67
C SER A 112 -3.14 8.92 12.77
N ILE A 113 -2.64 9.89 11.99
CA ILE A 113 -1.22 10.26 11.97
C ILE A 113 -1.04 11.76 12.17
N THR A 114 0.03 12.14 12.86
CA THR A 114 0.46 13.54 12.99
C THR A 114 1.43 13.95 11.87
N GLU A 115 2.14 12.98 11.32
CA GLU A 115 3.16 13.17 10.28
C GLU A 115 3.07 12.05 9.23
N PRO A 116 3.41 12.32 7.96
CA PRO A 116 3.45 11.30 6.91
C PRO A 116 4.32 10.11 7.30
N ALA A 117 3.83 8.90 7.04
CA ALA A 117 4.47 7.69 7.50
C ALA A 117 4.42 6.57 6.46
N VAL A 118 5.48 5.77 6.46
CA VAL A 118 5.59 4.51 5.71
C VAL A 118 5.42 3.36 6.67
N TYR A 119 4.50 2.47 6.36
CA TYR A 119 4.27 1.23 7.05
C TYR A 119 4.71 0.10 6.14
N THR A 120 5.63 -0.73 6.61
CA THR A 120 6.17 -1.81 5.80
C THR A 120 6.38 -3.07 6.64
N GLY A 121 6.24 -4.23 6.03
CA GLY A 121 6.44 -5.51 6.71
C GLY A 121 5.75 -6.64 5.97
N VAL A 122 5.28 -7.63 6.71
CA VAL A 122 4.72 -8.85 6.13
C VAL A 122 3.26 -9.05 6.54
N LEU A 123 2.44 -9.47 5.59
CA LEU A 123 1.16 -10.11 5.83
C LEU A 123 1.32 -11.59 5.47
N TYR A 124 0.91 -12.49 6.37
CA TYR A 124 1.14 -13.93 6.28
C TYR A 124 -0.08 -14.70 6.77
N ASN A 125 -0.09 -16.01 6.53
CA ASN A 125 -1.24 -16.90 6.79
C ASN A 125 -2.52 -16.35 6.16
N ILE A 126 -2.42 -15.88 4.91
CA ILE A 126 -3.54 -15.31 4.19
C ILE A 126 -4.40 -16.44 3.63
N GLU A 127 -5.61 -16.59 4.16
CA GLU A 127 -6.51 -17.68 3.78
C GLU A 127 -7.88 -17.14 3.36
N LYS A 128 -8.41 -17.69 2.26
CA LYS A 128 -9.78 -17.40 1.81
C LYS A 128 -10.75 -18.39 2.43
N LYS A 129 -11.88 -17.89 2.95
CA LYS A 129 -12.96 -18.73 3.46
C LYS A 129 -13.76 -19.35 2.30
N PRO A 130 -14.34 -20.56 2.46
CA PRO A 130 -15.04 -21.27 1.38
C PRO A 130 -16.18 -20.47 0.71
N GLN A 131 -16.86 -19.61 1.47
CA GLN A 131 -17.94 -18.74 0.99
C GLN A 131 -17.46 -17.59 0.09
N ALA A 132 -16.17 -17.25 0.09
CA ALA A 132 -15.61 -16.10 -0.61
C ALA A 132 -15.29 -16.40 -2.09
N LYS A 133 -16.27 -16.92 -2.85
CA LYS A 133 -16.09 -17.34 -4.25
C LYS A 133 -15.62 -16.24 -5.20
N TRP A 134 -15.88 -14.98 -4.85
CA TRP A 134 -15.47 -13.81 -5.63
C TRP A 134 -13.97 -13.50 -5.49
N ILE A 135 -13.32 -13.96 -4.42
CA ILE A 135 -11.89 -13.79 -4.17
C ILE A 135 -11.14 -14.88 -4.93
N LYS A 136 -10.61 -14.52 -6.10
CA LYS A 136 -9.85 -15.44 -6.95
C LYS A 136 -8.35 -15.29 -6.80
N LYS A 137 -7.90 -14.10 -6.44
CA LYS A 137 -6.48 -13.72 -6.33
C LYS A 137 -6.26 -12.76 -5.16
N TYR A 138 -5.05 -12.71 -4.61
CA TYR A 138 -4.74 -11.86 -3.45
C TYR A 138 -5.02 -10.37 -3.72
N GLU A 139 -4.82 -9.92 -4.96
CA GLU A 139 -5.13 -8.56 -5.41
C GLU A 139 -6.60 -8.17 -5.11
N ASN A 140 -7.54 -9.12 -5.10
CA ASN A 140 -8.93 -8.86 -4.72
C ASN A 140 -9.07 -8.55 -3.22
N VAL A 141 -8.29 -9.22 -2.36
CA VAL A 141 -8.24 -8.98 -0.91
C VAL A 141 -7.74 -7.57 -0.66
N MET A 142 -6.65 -7.18 -1.32
CA MET A 142 -6.07 -5.86 -1.14
C MET A 142 -7.03 -4.73 -1.52
N GLY A 143 -7.59 -4.76 -2.73
CA GLY A 143 -8.45 -3.68 -3.21
C GLY A 143 -9.84 -3.60 -2.56
N ASN A 144 -10.40 -4.73 -2.12
CA ASN A 144 -11.80 -4.78 -1.65
C ASN A 144 -11.96 -5.02 -0.15
N ILE A 145 -10.96 -5.62 0.52
CA ILE A 145 -11.03 -5.93 1.95
C ILE A 145 -10.16 -4.97 2.73
N ILE A 146 -8.88 -4.85 2.35
CA ILE A 146 -7.93 -4.02 3.08
C ILE A 146 -8.31 -2.54 3.02
N GLU A 147 -8.61 -2.02 1.82
CA GLU A 147 -8.99 -0.60 1.65
C GLU A 147 -10.30 -0.21 2.36
N TYR A 148 -11.25 -1.15 2.51
CA TYR A 148 -12.55 -0.88 3.13
C TYR A 148 -12.55 -1.09 4.65
N ASN A 149 -11.72 -2.00 5.15
CA ASN A 149 -11.61 -2.32 6.57
C ASN A 149 -10.33 -1.75 7.21
N ASP A 150 -9.72 -0.75 6.56
CA ASP A 150 -8.48 -0.08 6.96
C ASP A 150 -8.38 0.21 8.47
N SER A 151 -9.41 0.85 9.03
CA SER A 151 -9.45 1.24 10.44
C SER A 151 -9.60 0.07 11.42
N LYS A 152 -10.01 -1.12 10.94
CA LYS A 152 -10.10 -2.34 11.74
C LYS A 152 -8.82 -3.16 11.65
N ILE A 153 -8.26 -3.29 10.45
CA ILE A 153 -7.06 -4.08 10.18
C ILE A 153 -5.84 -3.46 10.87
N PHE A 154 -5.68 -2.14 10.75
CA PHE A 154 -4.46 -1.45 11.17
C PHE A 154 -4.57 -0.77 12.54
N GLN A 155 -5.45 -1.26 13.43
CA GLN A 155 -5.52 -0.76 14.81
C GLN A 155 -4.23 -1.06 15.58
N ASN A 156 -3.67 -2.25 15.38
CA ASN A 156 -2.38 -2.65 15.92
C ASN A 156 -1.47 -3.15 14.79
N ILE A 157 -0.66 -2.24 14.25
CA ILE A 157 0.23 -2.51 13.12
C ILE A 157 1.32 -3.54 13.45
N GLU A 158 1.76 -3.62 14.71
CA GLU A 158 2.83 -4.53 15.13
C GLU A 158 2.36 -5.98 15.26
N LYS A 159 1.04 -6.16 15.40
CA LYS A 159 0.38 -7.46 15.50
C LYS A 159 -1.03 -7.39 14.90
N ILE A 160 -1.08 -7.52 13.60
CA ILE A 160 -2.33 -7.60 12.84
C ILE A 160 -2.84 -9.03 12.95
N ASN A 161 -4.08 -9.18 13.41
CA ASN A 161 -4.84 -10.41 13.37
C ASN A 161 -6.23 -10.03 12.86
N TYR A 162 -6.50 -10.27 11.59
CA TYR A 162 -7.74 -9.89 10.96
C TYR A 162 -8.53 -11.13 10.53
N GLU A 163 -9.83 -11.09 10.81
CA GLU A 163 -10.78 -12.09 10.39
C GLU A 163 -12.10 -11.41 10.02
N ASP A 164 -12.64 -11.72 8.85
CA ASP A 164 -14.00 -11.38 8.47
C ASP A 164 -14.75 -12.56 7.84
N ALA A 165 -15.89 -12.28 7.20
CA ALA A 165 -16.71 -13.30 6.56
C ALA A 165 -16.01 -13.98 5.36
N TYR A 166 -14.93 -13.42 4.82
CA TYR A 166 -14.32 -13.81 3.56
C TYR A 166 -12.85 -14.22 3.66
N VAL A 167 -12.07 -13.60 4.55
CA VAL A 167 -10.61 -13.81 4.65
C VAL A 167 -10.14 -13.80 6.11
N THR A 168 -9.06 -14.52 6.35
CA THR A 168 -8.24 -14.43 7.56
C THR A 168 -6.80 -14.13 7.16
N PHE A 169 -6.14 -13.26 7.90
CA PHE A 169 -4.69 -13.06 7.76
C PHE A 169 -4.08 -12.49 9.02
N GLN A 170 -2.78 -12.70 9.15
CA GLN A 170 -1.94 -12.13 10.19
C GLN A 170 -0.94 -11.18 9.56
N GLY A 171 -0.34 -10.32 10.38
CA GLY A 171 0.65 -9.41 9.86
C GLY A 171 1.44 -8.69 10.94
N LYS A 172 2.60 -8.18 10.52
CA LYS A 172 3.44 -7.33 11.33
C LYS A 172 4.07 -6.28 10.44
N LEU A 173 3.79 -5.02 10.76
CA LEU A 173 4.31 -3.85 10.07
C LEU A 173 5.12 -2.99 11.03
N ILE A 174 6.11 -2.31 10.48
CA ILE A 174 6.96 -1.33 11.12
C ILE A 174 6.58 0.04 10.57
N LYS A 175 6.48 1.03 11.46
CA LYS A 175 6.23 2.43 11.09
C LYS A 175 7.56 3.17 11.01
N THR A 176 7.79 3.81 9.87
CA THR A 176 8.93 4.71 9.62
C THR A 176 8.38 6.08 9.22
N ASN A 177 8.97 7.16 9.73
CA ASN A 177 8.59 8.51 9.29
C ASN A 177 9.00 8.71 7.83
N LEU A 178 8.11 9.25 7.00
CA LEU A 178 8.43 9.47 5.59
C LEU A 178 9.59 10.46 5.41
N PHE A 179 9.71 11.46 6.29
CA PHE A 179 10.77 12.47 6.21
C PHE A 179 12.14 11.99 6.67
N GLU A 180 12.22 10.80 7.27
CA GLU A 180 13.49 10.15 7.62
C GLU A 180 14.07 9.35 6.45
N ILE A 181 13.32 9.22 5.34
CA ILE A 181 13.74 8.51 4.14
C ILE A 181 14.17 9.55 3.11
N ASN A 182 15.47 9.65 2.86
CA ASN A 182 16.04 10.70 2.02
C ASN A 182 16.95 10.18 0.90
N ASN A 183 17.28 8.89 0.90
CA ASN A 183 18.13 8.24 -0.11
C ASN A 183 17.96 6.71 -0.09
N SER A 184 18.59 6.04 -1.07
CA SER A 184 18.57 4.58 -1.23
C SER A 184 19.06 3.81 0.00
N GLU A 185 20.06 4.33 0.71
CA GLU A 185 20.62 3.71 1.91
C GLU A 185 19.57 3.70 3.04
N THR A 186 18.88 4.81 3.27
CA THR A 186 17.79 4.88 4.26
C THR A 186 16.60 4.00 3.88
N ILE A 187 16.30 3.84 2.59
CA ILE A 187 15.27 2.89 2.11
C ILE A 187 15.70 1.47 2.48
N LEU A 188 16.93 1.08 2.17
CA LEU A 188 17.44 -0.25 2.46
C LEU A 188 17.41 -0.56 3.96
N GLU A 189 17.90 0.36 4.79
CA GLU A 189 18.05 0.14 6.24
C GLU A 189 16.74 0.25 7.02
N ARG A 190 15.85 1.19 6.65
CA ARG A 190 14.64 1.48 7.42
C ARG A 190 13.38 0.82 6.87
N ILE A 191 13.39 0.41 5.60
CA ILE A 191 12.23 -0.23 4.96
C ILE A 191 12.54 -1.67 4.59
N ILE A 192 13.56 -1.89 3.75
CA ILE A 192 13.76 -3.20 3.10
C ILE A 192 14.26 -4.25 4.08
N LYS A 193 15.41 -4.04 4.72
CA LYS A 193 16.01 -5.04 5.64
C LYS A 193 15.05 -5.44 6.75
N PRO A 194 14.40 -4.52 7.49
CA PRO A 194 13.47 -4.90 8.55
C PRO A 194 12.27 -5.69 8.03
N SER A 195 11.78 -5.37 6.82
CA SER A 195 10.65 -6.05 6.22
C SER A 195 11.01 -7.44 5.70
N LEU A 196 12.20 -7.61 5.13
CA LEU A 196 12.72 -8.92 4.71
C LEU A 196 13.00 -9.83 5.91
N GLU A 197 13.56 -9.29 6.99
CA GLU A 197 13.74 -10.05 8.24
C GLU A 197 12.40 -10.57 8.77
N LEU A 198 11.36 -9.73 8.76
CA LEU A 198 10.01 -10.16 9.11
C LEU A 198 9.49 -11.22 8.13
N TYR A 199 9.64 -11.02 6.83
CA TYR A 199 9.16 -11.94 5.81
C TYR A 199 9.85 -13.31 5.85
N ARG A 200 11.14 -13.36 6.16
CA ARG A 200 11.92 -14.61 6.28
C ARG A 200 11.67 -15.32 7.61
N LYS A 201 11.26 -14.59 8.65
CA LYS A 201 10.94 -15.13 9.98
C LYS A 201 9.58 -15.84 10.04
N TYR A 202 8.58 -15.31 9.33
CA TYR A 202 7.21 -15.84 9.30
C TYR A 202 6.97 -16.69 8.04
#